data_AF-A0A7G8ERT8-F1
#
_entry.id   AF-A0A7G8ERT8-F1
#
_cell.length_a   1.000
_cell.length_b   1.000
_cell.length_c   1.000
_cell.angle_alpha   90.00
_cell.angle_beta   90.00
_cell.angle_gamma   90.00
#
_symmetry.space_group_name_H-M   'P 1'
#
loop_
_entity.id
_entity.type
_entity.pdbx_description
1 polymer ?
#
loop_
_entity_poly.entity_id
_entity_poly.type
_entity_poly.pdbx_seq_one_letter_code
_entity_poly.pdbx_strand_id
1 'polypeptide(L)'
;MARRGTDPSPRPRQRGRARLALPGLTLLLGLGLAACGGGKEVAIQNAKAGDALVQVEGTRVDLALDFQPGVSNGLYKGAVRLFGPDQPEAGSLLAVNAVCSLEDTPGWPPYDNLYGRTIKEPAEARDLSGQSNWQILYYFDGKVEASGTIEPQPWAQRLKDNLCRRGDFDDSTAREDTTN
;
A
#
# COMPACT_ATOMS: atom_id res chain seq x y z
N MET A 1 35.44 4.45 -79.26
CA MET A 1 36.50 3.80 -78.44
C MET A 1 37.69 4.74 -78.34
N ALA A 2 38.44 4.68 -77.21
CA ALA A 2 39.62 5.48 -76.78
C ALA A 2 39.29 6.71 -75.90
N ARG A 3 39.24 6.57 -74.56
CA ARG A 3 40.32 6.61 -73.52
C ARG A 3 40.74 8.06 -73.16
N ARG A 4 40.30 8.62 -72.03
CA ARG A 4 40.92 8.70 -70.68
C ARG A 4 42.33 9.34 -70.62
N GLY A 5 42.46 10.38 -69.78
CA GLY A 5 43.69 10.90 -69.15
C GLY A 5 43.50 12.36 -68.68
N THR A 6 43.18 12.64 -67.40
CA THR A 6 44.06 12.88 -66.21
C THR A 6 44.77 14.25 -66.16
N ASP A 7 44.32 15.10 -65.21
CA ASP A 7 44.98 16.08 -64.28
C ASP A 7 46.19 16.95 -64.76
N PRO A 8 46.50 18.16 -64.20
CA PRO A 8 46.40 18.54 -62.77
C PRO A 8 45.95 20.00 -62.42
N SER A 9 45.70 20.21 -61.12
CA SER A 9 45.48 21.48 -60.39
C SER A 9 46.63 22.52 -60.55
N PRO A 10 46.41 23.83 -60.26
CA PRO A 10 46.60 24.34 -58.88
C PRO A 10 45.71 25.53 -58.40
N ARG A 11 45.54 25.59 -57.06
CA ARG A 11 45.10 26.71 -56.19
C ARG A 11 46.09 27.90 -56.25
N PRO A 12 45.87 29.14 -55.69
CA PRO A 12 45.31 29.51 -54.35
C PRO A 12 44.52 30.86 -54.36
N ARG A 13 43.96 31.48 -53.30
CA ARG A 13 44.31 31.80 -51.89
C ARG A 13 43.00 32.18 -51.16
N GLN A 14 42.71 31.65 -49.96
CA GLN A 14 43.00 32.25 -48.63
C GLN A 14 42.31 33.61 -48.40
N ARG A 15 41.65 33.94 -47.27
CA ARG A 15 41.66 33.40 -45.90
C ARG A 15 40.59 34.13 -45.06
N GLY A 16 40.07 33.44 -44.04
CA GLY A 16 39.29 33.99 -42.91
C GLY A 16 38.17 33.04 -42.52
N ARG A 17 38.40 31.92 -41.81
CA ARG A 17 38.52 31.77 -40.34
C ARG A 17 37.50 32.65 -39.59
N ALA A 18 36.70 32.21 -38.63
CA ALA A 18 36.34 30.91 -38.04
C ALA A 18 35.31 31.23 -36.93
N ARG A 19 34.70 30.16 -36.37
CA ARG A 19 33.94 30.07 -35.09
C ARG A 19 32.42 30.14 -35.28
N LEU A 20 31.72 29.00 -35.24
CA LEU A 20 31.24 28.25 -34.07
C LEU A 20 30.46 29.11 -33.05
N ALA A 21 29.14 28.91 -33.03
CA ALA A 21 28.34 28.77 -31.81
C ALA A 21 26.92 28.28 -32.20
N LEU A 22 26.64 26.99 -31.97
CA LEU A 22 25.28 26.52 -31.72
C LEU A 22 25.00 26.71 -30.22
N PRO A 23 23.95 27.45 -29.84
CA PRO A 23 23.14 27.16 -28.66
C PRO A 23 21.87 26.43 -29.17
N GLY A 24 21.48 25.24 -28.71
CA GLY A 24 21.27 24.83 -27.33
C GLY A 24 19.75 24.66 -27.11
N LEU A 25 19.38 23.70 -26.23
CA LEU A 25 18.02 23.43 -25.69
C LEU A 25 17.05 22.62 -26.60
N THR A 26 16.38 21.53 -26.20
CA THR A 26 16.29 20.78 -24.94
C THR A 26 15.68 19.41 -25.25
N LEU A 27 16.18 18.35 -24.62
CA LEU A 27 15.51 17.05 -24.48
C LEU A 27 14.11 17.25 -23.84
N LEU A 28 13.07 16.64 -24.40
CA LEU A 28 11.86 16.29 -23.65
C LEU A 28 11.73 14.77 -23.66
N LEU A 29 12.46 14.12 -22.75
CA LEU A 29 12.11 12.79 -22.26
C LEU A 29 10.80 12.94 -21.48
N GLY A 30 9.67 12.69 -22.14
CA GLY A 30 8.40 12.47 -21.47
C GLY A 30 8.41 11.11 -20.80
N LEU A 31 9.11 10.97 -19.66
CA LEU A 31 8.77 9.91 -18.72
C LEU A 31 7.37 10.23 -18.20
N GLY A 32 6.37 9.55 -18.75
CA GLY A 32 5.08 9.42 -18.11
C GLY A 32 5.27 8.69 -16.78
N LEU A 33 5.49 9.44 -15.72
CA LEU A 33 5.16 9.01 -14.36
C LEU A 33 3.64 8.79 -14.36
N ALA A 34 3.21 7.57 -14.67
CA ALA A 34 1.87 7.12 -14.30
C ALA A 34 1.79 7.33 -12.79
N ALA A 35 0.94 8.28 -12.40
CA ALA A 35 0.76 8.69 -11.02
C ALA A 35 0.58 7.47 -10.12
N CYS A 36 1.47 7.33 -9.13
CA CYS A 36 1.28 6.47 -7.95
C CYS A 36 0.11 7.04 -7.13
N GLY A 37 -1.12 6.89 -7.63
CA GLY A 37 -2.34 7.29 -6.97
C GLY A 37 -2.95 6.09 -6.25
N GLY A 38 -2.33 5.65 -5.16
CA GLY A 38 -3.04 4.82 -4.19
C GLY A 38 -4.16 5.67 -3.57
N GLY A 39 -5.42 5.25 -3.71
CA GLY A 39 -6.55 5.98 -3.12
C GLY A 39 -6.38 6.12 -1.62
N LYS A 40 -6.76 7.25 -1.01
CA LYS A 40 -6.59 7.54 0.43
C LYS A 40 -7.15 6.42 1.31
N GLU A 41 -6.49 6.13 2.45
CA GLU A 41 -7.06 5.23 3.48
C GLU A 41 -8.45 5.71 3.90
N VAL A 42 -9.40 4.79 3.99
CA VAL A 42 -10.78 5.02 4.42
C VAL A 42 -10.99 4.38 5.78
N ALA A 43 -11.57 5.17 6.66
CA ALA A 43 -12.04 4.72 7.97
C ALA A 43 -13.08 3.61 7.86
N ILE A 44 -12.98 2.54 8.66
CA ILE A 44 -13.88 1.39 8.55
C ILE A 44 -15.37 1.76 8.64
N GLN A 45 -15.74 2.78 9.43
CA GLN A 45 -17.13 3.22 9.56
C GLN A 45 -17.72 3.81 8.27
N ASN A 46 -16.86 4.24 7.33
CA ASN A 46 -17.23 4.87 6.07
C ASN A 46 -16.83 4.04 4.84
N ALA A 47 -16.14 2.92 5.08
CA ALA A 47 -15.60 2.09 4.02
C ALA A 47 -16.69 1.20 3.40
N LYS A 48 -16.51 0.93 2.10
CA LYS A 48 -17.26 -0.06 1.32
C LYS A 48 -16.27 -0.99 0.63
N ALA A 49 -16.75 -2.14 0.18
CA ALA A 49 -15.92 -3.06 -0.60
C ALA A 49 -15.19 -2.35 -1.76
N GLY A 50 -13.88 -2.57 -1.85
CA GLY A 50 -12.96 -1.91 -2.78
C GLY A 50 -12.20 -0.72 -2.20
N ASP A 51 -12.63 -0.15 -1.07
CA ASP A 51 -11.89 0.95 -0.43
C ASP A 51 -10.63 0.43 0.27
N ALA A 52 -9.55 1.23 0.21
CA ALA A 52 -8.32 0.95 0.93
C ALA A 52 -8.50 1.28 2.42
N LEU A 53 -8.30 0.29 3.29
CA LEU A 53 -8.32 0.48 4.75
C LEU A 53 -6.93 0.83 5.30
N VAL A 54 -5.88 0.32 4.66
CA VAL A 54 -4.49 0.49 5.08
C VAL A 54 -3.59 0.66 3.86
N GLN A 55 -2.63 1.57 3.96
CA GLN A 55 -1.48 1.73 3.08
C GLN A 55 -0.25 2.05 3.93
N VAL A 56 0.69 1.11 4.00
CA VAL A 56 1.92 1.27 4.78
C VAL A 56 3.04 0.47 4.13
N GLU A 57 4.22 1.08 3.96
CA GLU A 57 5.44 0.40 3.48
C GLU A 57 5.25 -0.43 2.20
N GLY A 58 4.53 0.12 1.21
CA GLY A 58 4.25 -0.58 -0.06
C GLY A 58 3.25 -1.73 0.05
N THR A 59 2.66 -1.95 1.24
CA THR A 59 1.55 -2.86 1.46
C THR A 59 0.22 -2.10 1.43
N ARG A 60 -0.78 -2.67 0.77
CA ARG A 60 -2.16 -2.14 0.75
C ARG A 60 -3.14 -3.20 1.25
N VAL A 61 -4.11 -2.79 2.07
CA VAL A 61 -5.21 -3.65 2.52
C VAL A 61 -6.53 -3.03 2.07
N ASP A 62 -7.24 -3.71 1.17
CA ASP A 62 -8.54 -3.27 0.69
C ASP A 62 -9.66 -4.05 1.37
N LEU A 63 -10.79 -3.39 1.67
CA LEU A 63 -11.99 -4.06 2.14
C LEU A 63 -12.58 -4.92 1.02
N ALA A 64 -12.75 -6.21 1.25
CA ALA A 64 -13.35 -7.14 0.29
C ALA A 64 -14.78 -7.55 0.67
N LEU A 65 -15.10 -7.53 1.97
CA LEU A 65 -16.44 -7.76 2.49
C LEU A 65 -16.62 -7.05 3.83
N ASP A 66 -17.73 -6.33 3.97
CA ASP A 66 -18.04 -5.54 5.17
C ASP A 66 -18.08 -6.40 6.44
N PHE A 67 -17.53 -5.84 7.51
CA PHE A 67 -17.58 -6.43 8.85
C PHE A 67 -18.99 -6.32 9.43
N GLN A 68 -19.36 -7.32 10.22
CA GLN A 68 -20.57 -7.33 11.04
C GLN A 68 -20.23 -6.84 12.45
N PRO A 69 -20.92 -5.83 12.98
CA PRO A 69 -20.76 -5.47 14.39
C PRO A 69 -21.22 -6.64 15.26
N GLY A 70 -20.49 -6.90 16.35
CA GLY A 70 -20.82 -7.95 17.30
C GLY A 70 -20.70 -7.53 18.75
N VAL A 71 -20.82 -8.52 19.64
CA VAL A 71 -20.73 -8.32 21.09
C VAL A 71 -19.28 -8.03 21.50
N SER A 72 -19.09 -7.31 22.61
CA SER A 72 -17.78 -6.99 23.18
C SER A 72 -16.88 -6.14 22.29
N ASN A 73 -17.44 -5.09 21.67
CA ASN A 73 -16.69 -4.14 20.83
C ASN A 73 -15.91 -4.82 19.69
N GLY A 74 -16.55 -5.80 19.04
CA GLY A 74 -15.94 -6.55 17.96
C GLY A 74 -16.52 -6.25 16.58
N LEU A 75 -15.66 -6.32 15.58
CA LEU A 75 -15.98 -6.34 14.16
C LEU A 75 -15.67 -7.73 13.62
N TYR A 76 -16.68 -8.43 13.10
CA TYR A 76 -16.58 -9.85 12.77
C TYR A 76 -16.88 -10.13 11.31
N LYS A 77 -16.41 -11.28 10.83
CA LYS A 77 -16.75 -11.88 9.53
C LYS A 77 -16.48 -10.94 8.35
N GLY A 78 -15.50 -10.05 8.48
CA GLY A 78 -15.04 -9.19 7.41
C GLY A 78 -14.03 -9.93 6.54
N ALA A 79 -13.91 -9.51 5.28
CA ALA A 79 -12.85 -9.97 4.40
C ALA A 79 -12.01 -8.78 3.94
N VAL A 80 -10.70 -8.96 3.91
CA VAL A 80 -9.76 -7.98 3.37
C VAL A 80 -8.87 -8.63 2.31
N ARG A 81 -8.42 -7.82 1.35
CA ARG A 81 -7.43 -8.21 0.35
C ARG A 81 -6.12 -7.51 0.65
N LEU A 82 -5.09 -8.30 0.93
CA LEU A 82 -3.74 -7.84 1.24
C LEU A 82 -2.88 -7.88 -0.02
N PHE A 83 -2.42 -6.71 -0.47
CA PHE A 83 -1.43 -6.58 -1.54
C PHE A 83 -0.08 -6.28 -0.91
N GLY A 84 0.85 -7.24 -1.02
CA GLY A 84 2.21 -7.05 -0.56
C GLY A 84 3.10 -6.41 -1.64
N PRO A 85 4.28 -5.88 -1.26
CA PRO A 85 5.22 -5.28 -2.21
C PRO A 85 5.67 -6.26 -3.31
N ASP A 86 5.74 -7.55 -2.99
CA ASP A 86 6.15 -8.60 -3.94
C ASP A 86 4.98 -9.18 -4.77
N GLN A 87 3.74 -8.84 -4.42
CA GLN A 87 2.52 -9.33 -5.09
C GLN A 87 1.45 -8.25 -5.21
N PRO A 88 1.73 -7.15 -5.95
CA PRO A 88 0.85 -6.00 -6.02
C PRO A 88 -0.46 -6.23 -6.79
N GLU A 89 -0.55 -7.29 -7.62
CA GLU A 89 -1.74 -7.53 -8.47
C GLU A 89 -2.66 -8.67 -8.00
N ALA A 90 -2.11 -9.79 -7.52
CA ALA A 90 -2.93 -10.94 -7.13
C ALA A 90 -3.64 -10.71 -5.78
N GLY A 91 -2.90 -10.18 -4.80
CA GLY A 91 -3.35 -10.02 -3.41
C GLY A 91 -3.75 -11.33 -2.72
N SER A 92 -3.61 -11.39 -1.40
CA SER A 92 -4.10 -12.51 -0.58
C SER A 92 -5.41 -12.14 0.10
N LEU A 93 -6.43 -12.99 0.01
CA LEU A 93 -7.69 -12.78 0.73
C LEU A 93 -7.62 -13.37 2.14
N LEU A 94 -8.04 -12.57 3.11
CA LEU A 94 -8.09 -12.93 4.52
C LEU A 94 -9.50 -12.70 5.07
N ALA A 95 -10.06 -13.69 5.75
CA ALA A 95 -11.17 -13.47 6.67
C ALA A 95 -10.60 -12.94 7.99
N VAL A 96 -11.16 -11.85 8.50
CA VAL A 96 -10.64 -11.13 9.67
C VAL A 96 -11.78 -10.86 10.67
N ASN A 97 -11.45 -11.04 11.94
CA ASN A 97 -12.19 -10.53 13.07
C ASN A 97 -11.26 -9.61 13.88
N ALA A 98 -11.83 -8.56 14.45
CA ALA A 98 -11.18 -7.70 15.43
C ALA A 98 -12.06 -7.63 16.69
N VAL A 99 -11.45 -7.79 17.86
CA VAL A 99 -12.08 -7.53 19.16
C VAL A 99 -11.28 -6.45 19.84
N CYS A 100 -11.93 -5.32 20.08
CA CYS A 100 -11.30 -4.09 20.52
C CYS A 100 -11.57 -3.92 22.00
N SER A 101 -10.54 -4.08 22.81
CA SER A 101 -10.74 -4.05 24.25
C SER A 101 -10.77 -2.61 24.77
N LEU A 102 -11.06 -2.45 26.06
CA LEU A 102 -11.09 -1.15 26.75
C LEU A 102 -9.99 -1.12 27.82
N GLU A 103 -9.12 -0.13 27.71
CA GLU A 103 -8.07 0.11 28.69
C GLU A 103 -8.65 0.47 30.05
N ASP A 104 -7.98 0.03 31.11
CA ASP A 104 -8.35 0.23 32.51
C ASP A 104 -9.79 -0.19 32.89
N THR A 105 -10.42 -1.06 32.10
CA THR A 105 -11.78 -1.51 32.33
C THR A 105 -11.79 -2.91 32.98
N PRO A 106 -12.33 -3.08 34.21
CA PRO A 106 -12.37 -4.37 34.87
C PRO A 106 -13.08 -5.46 34.05
N GLY A 107 -12.48 -6.65 33.98
CA GLY A 107 -13.02 -7.79 33.24
C GLY A 107 -12.73 -7.79 31.74
N TRP A 108 -12.07 -6.75 31.22
CA TRP A 108 -11.62 -6.69 29.82
C TRP A 108 -10.14 -7.07 29.70
N PRO A 109 -9.74 -7.76 28.63
CA PRO A 109 -8.34 -8.10 28.40
C PRO A 109 -7.50 -6.83 28.12
N PRO A 110 -6.21 -6.77 28.50
CA PRO A 110 -5.37 -5.58 28.30
C PRO A 110 -4.81 -5.50 26.86
N TYR A 111 -5.54 -5.98 25.87
CA TYR A 111 -5.10 -6.06 24.48
C TYR A 111 -6.27 -5.98 23.50
N ASP A 112 -6.00 -5.44 22.32
CA ASP A 112 -6.82 -5.67 21.14
C ASP A 112 -6.45 -7.00 20.49
N ASN A 113 -7.42 -7.67 19.88
CA ASN A 113 -7.22 -9.00 19.28
C ASN A 113 -7.65 -8.99 17.82
N LEU A 114 -6.69 -9.19 16.92
CA LEU A 114 -6.92 -9.36 15.49
C LEU A 114 -6.66 -10.82 15.12
N TYR A 115 -7.62 -11.50 14.52
CA TYR A 115 -7.48 -12.93 14.20
C TYR A 115 -8.25 -13.30 12.95
N GLY A 116 -7.83 -14.38 12.30
CA GLY A 116 -8.40 -14.72 11.01
C GLY A 116 -7.84 -15.97 10.36
N ARG A 117 -8.14 -16.12 9.07
CA ARG A 117 -7.61 -17.18 8.21
C ARG A 117 -7.54 -16.71 6.76
N THR A 118 -6.68 -17.33 5.97
CA THR A 118 -6.70 -17.17 4.51
C THR A 118 -7.95 -17.82 3.93
N ILE A 119 -8.59 -17.16 2.96
CA ILE A 119 -9.79 -17.62 2.26
C ILE A 119 -9.60 -17.48 0.75
N LYS A 120 -10.43 -18.14 -0.05
CA LYS A 120 -10.35 -18.03 -1.53
C LYS A 120 -11.36 -17.03 -2.08
N GLU A 121 -12.50 -16.90 -1.42
CA GLU A 121 -13.55 -15.96 -1.80
C GLU A 121 -14.02 -15.13 -0.60
N PRO A 122 -14.38 -13.85 -0.77
CA PRO A 122 -14.79 -13.00 0.34
C PRO A 122 -15.94 -13.57 1.18
N ALA A 123 -16.90 -14.26 0.55
CA ALA A 123 -18.07 -14.83 1.21
C ALA A 123 -17.72 -15.85 2.31
N GLU A 124 -16.59 -16.56 2.19
CA GLU A 124 -16.11 -17.53 3.19
C GLU A 124 -15.79 -16.88 4.55
N ALA A 125 -15.61 -15.56 4.61
CA ALA A 125 -15.46 -14.85 5.87
C ALA A 125 -16.71 -14.94 6.77
N ARG A 126 -17.89 -15.20 6.18
CA ARG A 126 -19.13 -15.39 6.96
C ARG A 126 -19.11 -16.67 7.79
N ASP A 127 -18.30 -17.64 7.39
CA ASP A 127 -18.10 -18.93 8.06
C ASP A 127 -16.99 -18.90 9.11
N LEU A 128 -16.36 -17.74 9.35
CA LEU A 128 -15.33 -17.60 10.38
C LEU A 128 -15.99 -17.65 11.77
N SER A 129 -16.13 -18.86 12.32
CA SER A 129 -16.62 -19.12 13.66
C SER A 129 -15.52 -19.75 14.52
N GLY A 130 -14.83 -18.95 15.33
CA GLY A 130 -13.88 -19.40 16.36
C GLY A 130 -12.59 -20.08 15.87
N GLN A 131 -12.57 -20.70 14.69
CA GLN A 131 -11.39 -21.30 14.08
C GLN A 131 -10.64 -20.27 13.24
N SER A 132 -9.60 -19.68 13.83
CA SER A 132 -8.60 -18.89 13.13
C SER A 132 -7.32 -19.69 12.94
N ASN A 133 -6.63 -19.43 11.82
CA ASN A 133 -5.32 -20.00 11.54
C ASN A 133 -4.20 -19.09 12.04
N TRP A 134 -4.52 -17.83 12.38
CA TRP A 134 -3.59 -16.88 12.96
C TRP A 134 -4.32 -15.91 13.90
N GLN A 135 -3.56 -15.36 14.85
CA GLN A 135 -4.02 -14.39 15.82
C GLN A 135 -2.84 -13.47 16.22
N ILE A 136 -3.14 -12.19 16.40
CA ILE A 136 -2.22 -11.18 16.90
C ILE A 136 -2.91 -10.39 18.02
N LEU A 137 -2.29 -10.37 19.18
CA LEU A 137 -2.70 -9.61 20.35
C LEU A 137 -1.81 -8.38 20.49
N TYR A 138 -2.43 -7.21 20.54
CA TYR A 138 -1.76 -5.92 20.68
C TYR A 138 -2.07 -5.37 22.06
N TYR A 139 -1.13 -5.54 23.00
CA TYR A 139 -1.27 -5.10 24.38
C TYR A 139 -1.10 -3.58 24.48
N PHE A 140 -1.78 -2.96 25.45
CA PHE A 140 -1.72 -1.50 25.65
C PHE A 140 -0.34 -1.01 26.13
N ASP A 141 0.47 -1.90 26.71
CA ASP A 141 1.86 -1.63 27.09
C ASP A 141 2.85 -1.66 25.90
N GLY A 142 2.35 -1.87 24.68
CA GLY A 142 3.13 -1.93 23.45
C GLY A 142 3.67 -3.34 23.12
N LYS A 143 3.42 -4.34 23.96
CA LYS A 143 3.77 -5.73 23.64
C LYS A 143 2.86 -6.27 22.53
N VAL A 144 3.46 -7.02 21.61
CA VAL A 144 2.75 -7.74 20.55
C VAL A 144 3.01 -9.23 20.71
N GLU A 145 1.93 -10.03 20.80
CA GLU A 145 2.01 -11.49 20.75
C GLU A 145 1.30 -11.99 19.50
N ALA A 146 1.87 -12.98 18.83
CA ALA A 146 1.24 -13.62 17.68
C ALA A 146 1.34 -15.13 17.76
N SER A 147 0.39 -15.79 17.11
CA SER A 147 0.38 -17.22 16.91
C SER A 147 -0.21 -17.58 15.55
N GLY A 148 0.20 -18.74 15.02
CA GLY A 148 -0.33 -19.28 13.78
C GLY A 148 0.48 -18.87 12.54
N THR A 149 -0.20 -18.72 11.41
CA THR A 149 0.46 -18.64 10.08
C THR A 149 0.85 -17.24 9.63
N ILE A 150 0.53 -16.19 10.39
CA ILE A 150 0.86 -14.81 10.07
C ILE A 150 1.71 -14.24 11.20
N GLU A 151 2.88 -13.71 10.83
CA GLU A 151 3.73 -12.92 11.72
C GLU A 151 3.21 -11.48 11.85
N PRO A 152 3.47 -10.78 12.97
CA PRO A 152 3.19 -9.36 13.09
C PRO A 152 3.89 -8.57 11.97
N GLN A 153 3.13 -7.73 11.30
CA GLN A 153 3.60 -6.85 10.23
C GLN A 153 2.94 -5.47 10.39
N PRO A 154 3.57 -4.38 9.91
CA PRO A 154 3.05 -3.03 10.05
C PRO A 154 1.60 -2.84 9.56
N TRP A 155 1.23 -3.52 8.47
CA TRP A 155 -0.13 -3.47 7.94
C TRP A 155 -1.17 -4.01 8.92
N ALA A 156 -0.83 -5.03 9.71
CA ALA A 156 -1.77 -5.69 10.62
C ALA A 156 -2.05 -4.80 11.83
N GLN A 157 -1.02 -4.13 12.35
CA GLN A 157 -1.18 -3.14 13.41
C GLN A 157 -2.03 -1.96 12.92
N ARG A 158 -1.72 -1.41 11.74
CA ARG A 158 -2.47 -0.30 11.15
C ARG A 158 -3.92 -0.68 10.84
N LEU A 159 -4.16 -1.93 10.42
CA LEU A 159 -5.51 -2.46 10.23
C LEU A 159 -6.25 -2.52 11.56
N LYS A 160 -5.63 -3.08 12.61
CA LYS A 160 -6.19 -3.07 13.96
C LYS A 160 -6.51 -1.66 14.43
N ASP A 161 -5.65 -0.67 14.20
CA ASP A 161 -5.93 0.73 14.56
C ASP A 161 -7.15 1.29 13.81
N ASN A 162 -7.32 0.95 12.53
CA ASN A 162 -8.50 1.35 11.76
C ASN A 162 -9.78 0.63 12.25
N LEU A 163 -9.70 -0.67 12.56
CA LEU A 163 -10.85 -1.46 13.03
C LEU A 163 -11.25 -1.15 14.48
N CYS A 164 -10.28 -0.87 15.35
CA CYS A 164 -10.47 -0.64 16.78
C CYS A 164 -10.41 0.83 17.17
N ARG A 165 -10.85 1.72 16.27
CA ARG A 165 -10.92 3.18 16.50
C ARG A 165 -11.63 3.50 17.82
N ARG A 166 -10.85 3.83 18.86
CA ARG A 166 -11.34 4.44 20.10
C ARG A 166 -11.43 5.95 19.86
N GLY A 167 -12.63 6.52 19.90
CA GLY A 167 -12.91 7.97 19.94
C GLY A 167 -12.05 8.85 19.00
N ASP A 168 -12.63 9.29 17.89
CA ASP A 168 -12.11 10.30 16.95
C ASP A 168 -10.62 10.17 16.60
N PHE A 169 -10.36 9.38 15.56
CA PHE A 169 -9.07 9.27 14.91
C PHE A 169 -8.57 10.64 14.44
N ASP A 170 -7.35 11.02 14.84
CA ASP A 170 -6.63 12.13 14.24
C ASP A 170 -5.85 11.65 13.01
N ASP A 171 -6.44 11.87 11.82
CA ASP A 171 -5.83 11.57 10.52
C ASP A 171 -4.57 12.43 10.24
N SER A 172 -4.23 13.42 11.08
CA SER A 172 -3.07 14.29 10.88
C SER A 172 -1.71 13.61 11.07
N THR A 173 -1.67 12.40 11.65
CA THR A 173 -0.44 11.63 11.86
C THR A 173 -0.04 10.75 10.68
N ALA A 174 -0.92 10.60 9.68
CA ALA A 174 -0.51 10.15 8.35
C ALA A 174 0.28 11.31 7.73
N ARG A 175 1.59 11.35 8.00
CA ARG A 175 2.51 12.36 7.47
C ARG A 175 2.20 12.65 6.00
N GLU A 176 1.71 13.85 5.74
CA GLU A 176 1.87 14.46 4.44
C GLU A 176 3.38 14.71 4.27
N ASP A 177 4.04 13.92 3.42
CA ASP A 177 5.35 14.31 2.89
C ASP A 177 5.13 15.51 1.95
N THR A 178 4.88 16.68 2.52
CA THR A 178 5.04 17.95 1.84
C THR A 178 6.52 18.27 1.80
N THR A 179 7.19 17.72 0.78
CA THR A 179 8.47 18.28 0.32
C THR A 179 8.16 19.53 -0.48
N ASN A 180 8.58 20.68 0.04
CA ASN A 180 8.67 21.95 -0.68
C ASN A 180 10.10 22.10 -1.23
#